data_AF-A0A962HY19-F1
#
_entry.id   AF-A0A962HY19-F1
#
_cell.length_a   1.000
_cell.length_b   1.000
_cell.length_c   1.000
_cell.angle_alpha   90.00
_cell.angle_beta   90.00
_cell.angle_gamma   90.00
#
_symmetry.space_group_name_H-M   'P 1'
#
loop_
_entity.id
_entity.type
_entity.pdbx_description
1 polymer ?
#
loop_
_entity_poly.entity_id
_entity_poly.type
_entity_poly.pdbx_seq_one_letter_code
_entity_poly.pdbx_strand_id
1 'polypeptide(L)'
;LFTGFRAQFVGDFNGDGLDDVLVSSEGLNAEGVSYLILGSANPITPLSLATLSWPDGFAIAGAPGELALHSGRAGDINADGLADLIIGASSADLPGMENAGRVHVVFGSSAAITTPLLLPALNGSNGFTIEGLAAGDRLGSAVGAAGDVNGDGLADLLFSALNRDVGGQNNIGESYVVYGRSSGFPALLSLASLDGSNGSSMVGEFADDRAGYVVAGAGDVNADGIDDFLISAPEAAPGGQLTSGRSYLVLGRREGFPAQWLLGDLDPTTGWIMDGENEFDFAGDGLAGAGDVDGDGVDDLLIGARHAENLSQVRTGTGYLVRGRRDRIHRDGSEDLNLDRFHPRLSVRRSFIGSAVRWDNGADCRCDDAPFDFNLFQTSGQLAFFWPNGGSGGGVVNGGQFAVLQPGDVVGPTSNFATDQTSAATANWRGGVDGHLGFRFVDPGSGQTRYGYARLRTTAPTGHPVRIEQITINLTGMAVVVRAE
;
A
#
# COMPACT_ATOMS: atom_id res chain seq x y z
N LEU A 1 18.78 -1.67 29.34
CA LEU A 1 18.72 -0.26 28.95
C LEU A 1 19.58 -0.08 27.71
N PHE A 2 19.00 -0.45 26.57
CA PHE A 2 19.50 -0.03 25.26
C PHE A 2 18.81 1.30 24.93
N THR A 3 19.40 2.39 25.44
CA THR A 3 18.93 3.76 25.22
C THR A 3 19.21 4.20 23.79
N GLY A 4 18.21 4.75 23.09
CA GLY A 4 18.36 5.20 21.70
C GLY A 4 18.11 4.09 20.66
N PHE A 5 17.22 3.14 20.98
CA PHE A 5 16.77 2.13 20.01
C PHE A 5 15.91 2.77 18.88
N ARG A 6 15.14 3.80 19.24
CA ARG A 6 14.53 4.77 18.32
C ARG A 6 14.80 6.18 18.85
N ALA A 7 15.00 7.12 17.94
CA ALA A 7 15.06 8.56 18.21
C ALA A 7 14.52 9.32 17.00
N GLN A 8 13.65 10.31 17.21
CA GLN A 8 12.98 11.07 16.15
C GLN A 8 12.50 12.43 16.64
N PHE A 9 12.27 13.35 15.71
CA PHE A 9 11.51 14.58 15.98
C PHE A 9 10.02 14.26 16.11
N VAL A 10 9.34 14.96 17.02
CA VAL A 10 7.90 14.79 17.25
C VAL A 10 7.08 16.07 17.04
N GLY A 11 7.74 17.20 16.77
CA GLY A 11 7.11 18.52 16.73
C GLY A 11 7.24 19.25 18.07
N ASP A 12 6.67 20.44 18.14
CA ASP A 12 6.61 21.27 19.35
C ASP A 12 5.53 20.76 20.32
N PHE A 13 5.92 19.93 21.30
CA PHE A 13 5.02 19.38 22.33
C PHE A 13 4.75 20.42 23.43
N ASN A 14 5.63 21.40 23.62
CA ASN A 14 5.59 22.30 24.78
C ASN A 14 5.02 23.71 24.46
N GLY A 15 4.98 24.10 23.18
CA GLY A 15 4.50 25.40 22.69
C GLY A 15 5.55 26.51 22.67
N ASP A 16 6.86 26.22 22.66
CA ASP A 16 7.94 27.21 22.63
C ASP A 16 8.45 27.58 21.23
N GLY A 17 7.99 26.85 20.20
CA GLY A 17 8.31 27.08 18.79
C GLY A 17 9.51 26.28 18.27
N LEU A 18 9.91 25.20 18.94
CA LEU A 18 11.02 24.32 18.56
C LEU A 18 10.58 22.85 18.52
N ASP A 19 11.13 22.07 17.58
CA ASP A 19 10.83 20.63 17.48
C ASP A 19 11.50 19.83 18.62
N ASP A 20 10.69 19.07 19.36
CA ASP A 20 11.15 18.18 20.42
C ASP A 20 11.58 16.81 19.87
N VAL A 21 12.38 16.07 20.65
CA VAL A 21 12.96 14.77 20.26
C VAL A 21 12.56 13.67 21.24
N LEU A 22 11.84 12.66 20.74
CA LEU A 22 11.45 11.48 21.52
C LEU A 22 12.47 10.35 21.33
N VAL A 23 13.03 9.85 22.43
CA VAL A 23 14.06 8.79 22.46
C VAL A 23 13.58 7.59 23.28
N SER A 24 13.39 6.44 22.64
CA SER A 24 12.93 5.21 23.30
C SER A 24 14.09 4.32 23.77
N SER A 25 13.93 3.69 24.93
CA SER A 25 14.93 2.84 25.59
C SER A 25 14.36 1.50 26.04
N GLU A 26 14.99 0.41 25.60
CA GLU A 26 14.60 -0.95 25.99
C GLU A 26 15.22 -1.38 27.34
N GLY A 27 14.38 -1.72 28.31
CA GLY A 27 14.78 -2.37 29.56
C GLY A 27 15.00 -3.87 29.38
N LEU A 28 16.04 -4.43 30.00
CA LEU A 28 16.33 -5.88 29.95
C LEU A 28 15.27 -6.77 30.64
N ASN A 29 14.30 -6.14 31.31
CA ASN A 29 13.27 -6.77 32.13
C ASN A 29 11.84 -6.42 31.65
N ALA A 30 11.66 -6.09 30.37
CA ALA A 30 10.38 -5.64 29.77
C ALA A 30 9.81 -4.30 30.29
N GLU A 31 10.57 -3.53 31.08
CA GLU A 31 10.24 -2.15 31.44
C GLU A 31 10.76 -1.19 30.35
N GLY A 32 9.89 -0.78 29.43
CA GLY A 32 10.20 0.24 28.43
C GLY A 32 10.06 1.66 28.98
N VAL A 33 11.05 2.52 28.72
CA VAL A 33 11.00 3.95 29.06
C VAL A 33 11.36 4.77 27.82
N SER A 34 10.53 5.75 27.50
CA SER A 34 10.86 6.78 26.51
C SER A 34 11.19 8.10 27.20
N TYR A 35 11.96 8.94 26.54
CA TYR A 35 12.40 10.23 27.05
C TYR A 35 12.06 11.29 26.00
N LEU A 36 11.19 12.24 26.36
CA LEU A 36 11.01 13.44 25.54
C LEU A 36 12.08 14.44 25.96
N ILE A 37 12.99 14.75 25.04
CA ILE A 37 13.99 15.81 25.17
C ILE A 37 13.37 17.04 24.52
N LEU A 38 13.27 18.13 25.26
CA LEU A 38 12.65 19.35 24.74
C LEU A 38 13.66 20.17 23.92
N GLY A 39 13.16 20.87 22.91
CA GLY A 39 13.91 21.75 22.03
C GLY A 39 14.62 22.86 22.80
N SER A 40 15.72 23.37 22.25
CA SER A 40 16.32 24.59 22.80
C SER A 40 17.09 25.40 21.77
N ALA A 41 16.87 26.71 21.79
CA ALA A 41 17.73 27.68 21.10
C ALA A 41 19.13 27.80 21.74
N ASN A 42 19.35 27.18 22.90
CA ASN A 42 20.67 27.11 23.55
C ASN A 42 21.45 25.87 23.05
N PRO A 43 22.78 25.94 22.94
CA PRO A 43 23.59 24.78 22.57
C PRO A 43 23.42 23.62 23.56
N ILE A 44 23.00 22.46 23.06
CA ILE A 44 22.77 21.25 23.87
C ILE A 44 24.08 20.82 24.55
N THR A 45 24.19 21.05 25.86
CA THR A 45 25.21 20.44 26.70
C THR A 45 24.92 18.95 26.90
N PRO A 46 25.92 18.07 27.11
CA PRO A 46 25.70 16.62 27.25
C PRO A 46 24.64 16.27 28.31
N LEU A 47 23.49 15.81 27.84
CA LEU A 47 22.28 15.58 28.63
C LEU A 47 22.23 14.14 29.16
N SER A 48 21.81 13.98 30.41
CA SER A 48 21.71 12.67 31.07
C SER A 48 20.25 12.24 31.17
N LEU A 49 19.84 11.26 30.35
CA LEU A 49 18.46 10.73 30.34
C LEU A 49 18.04 10.20 31.71
N ALA A 50 18.95 9.60 32.47
CA ALA A 50 18.71 9.10 33.82
C ALA A 50 18.41 10.20 34.87
N THR A 51 18.59 11.47 34.51
CA THR A 51 18.30 12.66 35.34
C THR A 51 17.55 13.73 34.55
N LEU A 52 16.84 13.34 33.49
CA LEU A 52 16.11 14.25 32.63
C LEU A 52 14.91 14.84 33.37
N SER A 53 14.79 16.17 33.37
CA SER A 53 13.72 16.89 34.06
C SER A 53 13.53 18.28 33.45
N TRP A 54 12.33 18.85 33.67
CA TRP A 54 11.95 20.16 33.14
C TRP A 54 12.96 21.27 33.50
N PRO A 55 13.36 22.15 32.56
CA PRO A 55 12.80 22.33 31.21
C PRO A 55 13.46 21.48 30.10
N ASP A 56 14.50 20.69 30.39
CA ASP A 56 15.26 19.99 29.35
C ASP A 56 14.53 18.75 28.78
N GLY A 57 13.48 18.28 29.46
CA GLY A 57 12.68 17.13 29.07
C GLY A 57 12.06 16.36 30.24
N PHE A 58 11.49 15.19 29.96
CA PHE A 58 10.99 14.26 30.98
C PHE A 58 10.96 12.80 30.48
N ALA A 59 10.83 11.87 31.42
CA ALA A 59 10.65 10.46 31.13
C ALA A 59 9.15 10.08 31.03
N ILE A 60 8.84 9.14 30.14
CA ILE A 60 7.53 8.55 29.90
C ILE A 60 7.65 7.04 30.12
N ALA A 61 6.84 6.47 31.02
CA ALA A 61 6.91 5.06 31.41
C ALA A 61 5.54 4.36 31.31
N GLY A 62 5.53 3.13 30.80
CA GLY A 62 4.38 2.23 30.85
C GLY A 62 4.18 1.57 32.21
N ALA A 63 3.20 0.66 32.32
CA ALA A 63 3.13 -0.28 33.43
C ALA A 63 4.29 -1.31 33.37
N PRO A 64 4.59 -2.03 34.47
CA PRO A 64 5.58 -3.10 34.45
C PRO A 64 5.22 -4.18 33.41
N GLY A 65 6.10 -4.41 32.44
CA GLY A 65 5.88 -5.31 31.29
C GLY A 65 5.39 -4.63 30.01
N GLU A 66 4.95 -3.37 30.06
CA GLU A 66 4.53 -2.62 28.86
C GLU A 66 5.76 -2.11 28.09
N LEU A 67 6.21 -2.92 27.15
CA LEU A 67 7.31 -2.64 26.23
C LEU A 67 6.95 -1.58 25.19
N ALA A 68 7.06 -0.30 25.58
CA ALA A 68 6.99 0.88 24.71
C ALA A 68 8.19 0.93 23.72
N LEU A 69 8.16 0.06 22.71
CA LEU A 69 9.23 -0.14 21.72
C LEU A 69 9.08 0.73 20.47
N HIS A 70 7.83 1.01 20.08
CA HIS A 70 7.51 1.85 18.94
C HIS A 70 6.93 3.16 19.47
N SER A 71 7.52 4.27 19.04
CA SER A 71 6.99 5.60 19.31
C SER A 71 6.95 6.36 17.99
N GLY A 72 6.08 7.35 17.90
CA GLY A 72 5.91 8.21 16.73
C GLY A 72 5.50 9.62 17.12
N ARG A 73 5.70 10.56 16.20
CA ARG A 73 4.90 11.79 16.13
C ARG A 73 3.44 11.40 15.92
N ALA A 74 2.49 12.08 16.56
CA ALA A 74 1.08 12.04 16.18
C ALA A 74 0.66 13.30 15.40
N GLY A 75 1.25 14.46 15.70
CA GLY A 75 0.75 15.77 15.25
C GLY A 75 -0.24 16.35 16.26
N ASP A 76 -0.89 17.49 15.98
CA ASP A 76 -2.00 17.96 16.81
C ASP A 76 -3.26 17.16 16.43
N ILE A 77 -3.66 16.21 17.27
CA ILE A 77 -4.87 15.40 17.03
C ILE A 77 -6.07 15.91 17.83
N ASN A 78 -5.85 16.88 18.74
CA ASN A 78 -6.82 17.28 19.77
C ASN A 78 -7.33 18.73 19.58
N ALA A 79 -6.71 19.49 18.67
CA ALA A 79 -6.95 20.87 18.30
C ALA A 79 -6.57 21.92 19.36
N ASP A 80 -5.52 21.67 20.16
CA ASP A 80 -4.96 22.66 21.11
C ASP A 80 -3.75 23.45 20.57
N GLY A 81 -3.20 23.06 19.42
CA GLY A 81 -2.06 23.69 18.77
C GLY A 81 -0.69 23.15 19.19
N LEU A 82 -0.63 22.08 19.99
CA LEU A 82 0.61 21.42 20.41
C LEU A 82 0.77 20.06 19.70
N ALA A 83 2.00 19.56 19.59
CA ALA A 83 2.27 18.27 18.98
C ALA A 83 2.06 17.11 19.97
N ASP A 84 1.17 16.18 19.64
CA ASP A 84 0.90 14.96 20.41
C ASP A 84 1.87 13.82 20.03
N LEU A 85 2.01 12.84 20.94
CA LEU A 85 2.88 11.67 20.79
C LEU A 85 2.06 10.38 20.71
N ILE A 86 2.46 9.43 19.86
CA ILE A 86 1.92 8.06 19.83
C ILE A 86 2.97 7.03 20.29
N ILE A 87 2.57 6.07 21.13
CA ILE A 87 3.45 5.07 21.73
C ILE A 87 2.78 3.68 21.68
N GLY A 88 3.34 2.78 20.88
CA GLY A 88 2.93 1.38 20.75
C GLY A 88 3.65 0.47 21.75
N ALA A 89 2.86 -0.30 22.50
CA ALA A 89 3.32 -1.32 23.44
C ALA A 89 2.81 -2.70 22.98
N SER A 90 3.41 -3.25 21.92
CA SER A 90 2.95 -4.47 21.23
C SER A 90 2.95 -5.75 22.07
N SER A 91 3.59 -5.73 23.24
CA SER A 91 3.64 -6.84 24.20
C SER A 91 2.98 -6.52 25.53
N ALA A 92 2.10 -5.50 25.57
CA ALA A 92 1.26 -5.25 26.72
C ALA A 92 0.20 -6.36 26.88
N ASP A 93 0.10 -6.89 28.09
CA ASP A 93 -0.95 -7.85 28.46
C ASP A 93 -2.23 -7.14 28.91
N LEU A 94 -3.38 -7.66 28.50
CA LEU A 94 -4.69 -7.26 29.02
C LEU A 94 -5.26 -8.36 29.92
N PRO A 95 -6.28 -8.09 30.77
CA PRO A 95 -6.82 -9.08 31.70
C PRO A 95 -7.36 -10.36 31.01
N GLY A 96 -6.52 -11.39 30.95
CA GLY A 96 -6.82 -12.66 30.26
C GLY A 96 -6.45 -12.69 28.77
N MET A 97 -5.72 -11.70 28.26
CA MET A 97 -5.23 -11.66 26.87
C MET A 97 -3.74 -11.32 26.84
N GLU A 98 -2.90 -12.34 26.72
CA GLU A 98 -1.44 -12.21 26.63
C GLU A 98 -1.04 -11.58 25.28
N ASN A 99 -0.07 -10.65 25.27
CA ASN A 99 0.43 -9.95 24.07
C ASN A 99 -0.67 -9.36 23.15
N ALA A 100 -1.82 -8.95 23.70
CA ALA A 100 -2.87 -8.26 22.93
C ALA A 100 -2.41 -6.88 22.45
N GLY A 101 -1.56 -6.22 23.25
CA GLY A 101 -0.93 -4.94 22.93
C GLY A 101 -1.79 -3.73 23.30
N ARG A 102 -1.12 -2.57 23.32
CA ARG A 102 -1.72 -1.25 23.54
C ARG A 102 -1.12 -0.23 22.58
N VAL A 103 -1.90 0.81 22.29
CA VAL A 103 -1.39 2.10 21.81
C VAL A 103 -1.77 3.16 22.83
N HIS A 104 -0.83 4.02 23.20
CA HIS A 104 -1.07 5.18 24.03
C HIS A 104 -0.82 6.44 23.21
N VAL A 105 -1.65 7.45 23.44
CA VAL A 105 -1.48 8.79 22.89
C VAL A 105 -1.26 9.72 24.07
N VAL A 106 -0.25 10.58 24.00
CA VAL A 106 0.06 11.59 25.02
C VAL A 106 -0.17 12.95 24.39
N PHE A 107 -1.02 13.78 25.00
CA PHE A 107 -1.26 15.13 24.49
C PHE A 107 -0.12 16.09 24.86
N GLY A 108 0.13 17.07 24.00
CA GLY A 108 1.04 18.18 24.22
C GLY A 108 0.77 18.93 25.53
N SER A 109 1.78 19.61 26.06
CA SER A 109 1.57 20.47 27.23
C SER A 109 2.62 21.55 27.43
N SER A 110 2.15 22.81 27.45
CA SER A 110 2.90 23.96 27.94
C SER A 110 2.98 24.05 29.47
N ALA A 111 2.49 23.03 30.18
CA ALA A 111 2.61 22.93 31.64
C ALA A 111 3.87 22.15 32.04
N ALA A 112 4.57 22.61 33.08
CA ALA A 112 5.83 22.01 33.49
C ALA A 112 5.68 20.58 34.05
N ILE A 113 6.14 19.58 33.30
CA ILE A 113 6.10 18.16 33.69
C ILE A 113 7.31 17.84 34.57
N THR A 114 7.16 18.02 35.88
CA THR A 114 8.24 17.85 36.89
C THR A 114 8.38 16.43 37.45
N THR A 115 7.60 15.48 36.97
CA THR A 115 7.63 14.06 37.35
C THR A 115 7.45 13.19 36.10
N PRO A 116 8.01 11.96 36.04
CA PRO A 116 7.78 11.07 34.91
C PRO A 116 6.29 10.87 34.61
N LEU A 117 5.94 10.97 33.33
CA LEU A 117 4.59 10.67 32.86
C LEU A 117 4.36 9.16 32.89
N LEU A 118 3.22 8.73 33.43
CA LEU A 118 2.83 7.33 33.50
C LEU A 118 1.69 7.07 32.52
N LEU A 119 1.88 6.18 31.54
CA LEU A 119 0.87 5.84 30.54
C LEU A 119 -0.43 5.26 31.16
N PRO A 120 -0.40 4.50 32.27
CA PRO A 120 -1.62 4.10 33.00
C PRO A 120 -2.39 5.25 33.70
N ALA A 121 -1.88 6.49 33.67
CA ALA A 121 -2.55 7.68 34.21
C ALA A 121 -3.15 8.60 33.12
N LEU A 122 -3.19 8.14 31.87
CA LEU A 122 -3.89 8.81 30.77
C LEU A 122 -5.40 8.73 30.99
N ASN A 123 -6.09 9.86 30.81
CA ASN A 123 -7.46 10.04 31.33
C ASN A 123 -8.43 10.76 30.36
N GLY A 124 -7.99 11.07 29.14
CA GLY A 124 -8.78 11.78 28.12
C GLY A 124 -8.52 13.29 28.06
N SER A 125 -7.89 13.91 29.07
CA SER A 125 -7.46 15.32 29.04
C SER A 125 -5.93 15.53 29.07
N ASN A 126 -5.17 14.43 29.04
CA ASN A 126 -3.69 14.41 28.94
C ASN A 126 -3.21 13.35 27.92
N GLY A 127 -4.11 12.92 27.04
CA GLY A 127 -3.96 11.74 26.20
C GLY A 127 -4.85 10.57 26.63
N PHE A 128 -4.77 9.44 25.93
CA PHE A 128 -5.63 8.27 26.09
C PHE A 128 -4.94 6.96 25.71
N THR A 129 -5.61 5.84 25.96
CA THR A 129 -5.14 4.50 25.60
C THR A 129 -6.11 3.80 24.64
N ILE A 130 -5.58 2.90 23.81
CA ILE A 130 -6.27 1.98 22.91
C ILE A 130 -5.81 0.56 23.28
N GLU A 131 -6.73 -0.38 23.36
CA GLU A 131 -6.46 -1.78 23.74
C GLU A 131 -6.67 -2.74 22.57
N GLY A 132 -5.82 -3.77 22.46
CA GLY A 132 -5.98 -4.86 21.47
C GLY A 132 -7.27 -5.68 21.69
N LEU A 133 -7.72 -6.35 20.63
CA LEU A 133 -9.04 -7.01 20.61
C LEU A 133 -9.00 -8.47 21.09
N ALA A 134 -7.87 -9.15 20.90
CA ALA A 134 -7.63 -10.54 21.30
C ALA A 134 -6.18 -10.79 21.73
N ALA A 135 -5.97 -11.92 22.43
CA ALA A 135 -4.63 -12.38 22.80
C ALA A 135 -3.76 -12.63 21.57
N GLY A 136 -2.53 -12.11 21.56
CA GLY A 136 -1.59 -12.26 20.47
C GLY A 136 -1.77 -11.30 19.28
N ASP A 137 -2.79 -10.42 19.25
CA ASP A 137 -3.00 -9.43 18.18
C ASP A 137 -1.79 -8.47 18.00
N ARG A 138 -1.09 -8.16 19.11
CA ARG A 138 0.06 -7.25 19.18
C ARG A 138 -0.21 -5.84 18.67
N LEU A 139 -1.30 -5.20 19.14
CA LEU A 139 -1.61 -3.81 18.85
C LEU A 139 -0.46 -2.87 19.29
N GLY A 140 -0.07 -1.94 18.41
CA GLY A 140 1.10 -1.07 18.60
C GLY A 140 2.41 -1.70 18.12
N SER A 141 2.35 -2.66 17.20
CA SER A 141 3.54 -3.23 16.54
C SER A 141 4.18 -2.27 15.53
N ALA A 142 3.38 -1.37 14.95
CA ALA A 142 3.86 -0.14 14.32
C ALA A 142 2.94 1.02 14.71
N VAL A 143 3.49 2.24 14.78
CA VAL A 143 2.77 3.49 15.08
C VAL A 143 3.40 4.66 14.31
N GLY A 144 2.60 5.66 13.96
CA GLY A 144 3.04 6.93 13.38
C GLY A 144 1.88 7.92 13.22
N ALA A 145 2.19 9.10 12.70
CA ALA A 145 1.18 10.02 12.18
C ALA A 145 0.73 9.50 10.81
N ALA A 146 -0.58 9.57 10.53
CA ALA A 146 -1.11 9.40 9.19
C ALA A 146 -0.93 10.70 8.38
N GLY A 147 -1.08 11.85 9.05
CA GLY A 147 -1.31 13.17 8.44
C GLY A 147 -2.77 13.59 8.61
N ASP A 148 -3.20 14.69 7.99
CA ASP A 148 -4.63 15.02 7.81
C ASP A 148 -5.19 14.17 6.65
N VAL A 149 -5.58 12.92 6.93
CA VAL A 149 -5.99 11.96 5.87
C VAL A 149 -7.48 12.03 5.56
N ASN A 150 -8.23 12.86 6.30
CA ASN A 150 -9.65 13.14 6.10
C ASN A 150 -9.90 14.57 5.55
N GLY A 151 -8.90 15.46 5.55
CA GLY A 151 -8.97 16.81 5.04
C GLY A 151 -9.77 17.80 5.92
N ASP A 152 -9.88 17.58 7.23
CA ASP A 152 -10.56 18.47 8.19
C ASP A 152 -9.64 19.49 8.88
N GLY A 153 -8.32 19.32 8.76
CA GLY A 153 -7.29 20.22 9.27
C GLY A 153 -6.64 19.78 10.60
N LEU A 154 -6.96 18.59 11.11
CA LEU A 154 -6.30 17.97 12.27
C LEU A 154 -5.43 16.78 11.84
N ALA A 155 -4.47 16.38 12.68
CA ALA A 155 -3.66 15.20 12.41
C ALA A 155 -4.38 13.91 12.84
N ASP A 156 -4.28 12.87 12.01
CA ASP A 156 -4.84 11.55 12.25
C ASP A 156 -3.75 10.55 12.68
N LEU A 157 -4.13 9.58 13.50
CA LEU A 157 -3.24 8.52 14.01
C LEU A 157 -3.20 7.33 13.05
N LEU A 158 -2.03 6.71 12.88
CA LEU A 158 -1.85 5.45 12.14
C LEU A 158 -1.10 4.41 12.98
N PHE A 159 -1.66 3.22 13.14
CA PHE A 159 -1.04 2.13 13.93
C PHE A 159 -1.55 0.74 13.51
N SER A 160 -0.88 -0.33 13.97
CA SER A 160 -1.20 -1.71 13.56
C SER A 160 -1.30 -2.72 14.71
N ALA A 161 -2.11 -3.76 14.47
CA ALA A 161 -2.09 -5.04 15.18
C ALA A 161 -1.54 -6.10 14.21
N LEU A 162 -0.23 -6.35 14.30
CA LEU A 162 0.53 -7.10 13.29
C LEU A 162 0.07 -8.56 13.10
N ASN A 163 -0.37 -9.18 14.19
CA ASN A 163 -0.75 -10.58 14.27
C ASN A 163 -2.27 -10.76 14.32
N ARG A 164 -3.04 -9.72 14.00
CA ARG A 164 -4.50 -9.72 14.05
C ARG A 164 -5.09 -10.84 13.18
N ASP A 165 -5.96 -11.65 13.77
CA ASP A 165 -6.75 -12.67 13.08
C ASP A 165 -8.11 -12.11 12.63
N VAL A 166 -8.38 -12.08 11.32
CA VAL A 166 -9.61 -11.52 10.71
C VAL A 166 -10.20 -12.49 9.69
N GLY A 167 -11.52 -12.66 9.67
CA GLY A 167 -12.23 -13.53 8.72
C GLY A 167 -11.93 -15.03 8.83
N GLY A 168 -11.12 -15.46 9.81
CA GLY A 168 -10.56 -16.81 9.90
C GLY A 168 -9.22 -16.98 9.16
N GLN A 169 -8.60 -15.88 8.72
CA GLN A 169 -7.21 -15.85 8.27
C GLN A 169 -6.31 -15.50 9.47
N ASN A 170 -5.29 -16.32 9.72
CA ASN A 170 -4.38 -16.14 10.85
C ASN A 170 -3.26 -15.14 10.53
N ASN A 171 -2.84 -14.30 11.48
CA ASN A 171 -1.76 -13.32 11.31
C ASN A 171 -1.87 -12.47 10.01
N ILE A 172 -3.09 -12.20 9.55
CA ILE A 172 -3.33 -11.39 8.33
C ILE A 172 -2.91 -9.93 8.54
N GLY A 173 -3.02 -9.46 9.79
CA GLY A 173 -2.69 -8.10 10.19
C GLY A 173 -3.85 -7.15 9.92
N GLU A 174 -3.98 -6.14 10.78
CA GLU A 174 -4.97 -5.08 10.64
C GLU A 174 -4.32 -3.77 11.08
N SER A 175 -4.36 -2.77 10.19
CA SER A 175 -3.94 -1.40 10.46
C SER A 175 -5.16 -0.53 10.71
N TYR A 176 -4.98 0.57 11.42
CA TYR A 176 -6.05 1.43 11.89
C TYR A 176 -5.69 2.90 11.69
N VAL A 177 -6.64 3.67 11.19
CA VAL A 177 -6.65 5.13 11.29
C VAL A 177 -7.64 5.54 12.37
N VAL A 178 -7.28 6.51 13.20
CA VAL A 178 -8.19 7.18 14.14
C VAL A 178 -8.08 8.68 13.90
N TYR A 179 -9.21 9.33 13.58
CA TYR A 179 -9.17 10.73 13.20
C TYR A 179 -8.92 11.66 14.40
N GLY A 180 -8.26 12.79 14.15
CA GLY A 180 -8.20 13.93 15.07
C GLY A 180 -9.60 14.49 15.36
N ARG A 181 -9.76 15.18 16.50
CA ARG A 181 -11.01 15.92 16.83
C ARG A 181 -10.87 16.87 18.01
N SER A 182 -11.42 18.07 17.83
CA SER A 182 -11.57 19.09 18.88
C SER A 182 -12.64 18.75 19.95
N SER A 183 -13.31 17.61 19.87
CA SER A 183 -14.30 17.17 20.88
C SER A 183 -13.67 16.48 22.09
N GLY A 184 -12.34 16.30 22.07
CA GLY A 184 -11.62 15.49 23.05
C GLY A 184 -11.80 13.98 22.84
N PHE A 185 -11.09 13.20 23.66
CA PHE A 185 -11.06 11.73 23.59
C PHE A 185 -11.42 11.09 24.94
N PRO A 186 -12.00 9.88 24.95
CA PRO A 186 -12.17 9.11 26.17
C PRO A 186 -10.81 8.60 26.67
N ALA A 187 -10.66 8.37 27.97
CA ALA A 187 -9.45 7.76 28.56
C ALA A 187 -9.05 6.41 27.90
N LEU A 188 -10.05 5.64 27.47
CA LEU A 188 -9.92 4.40 26.73
C LEU A 188 -10.78 4.50 25.45
N LEU A 189 -10.14 4.43 24.30
CA LEU A 189 -10.78 4.34 22.99
C LEU A 189 -10.94 2.88 22.59
N SER A 190 -12.12 2.50 22.09
CA SER A 190 -12.38 1.14 21.62
C SER A 190 -12.29 1.05 20.10
N LEU A 191 -11.48 0.14 19.57
CA LEU A 191 -11.39 -0.12 18.13
C LEU A 191 -12.74 -0.59 17.53
N ALA A 192 -13.57 -1.25 18.34
CA ALA A 192 -14.94 -1.64 17.95
C ALA A 192 -15.94 -0.46 17.90
N SER A 193 -15.48 0.78 18.14
CA SER A 193 -16.27 2.01 17.94
C SER A 193 -15.87 2.80 16.68
N LEU A 194 -14.93 2.29 15.87
CA LEU A 194 -14.58 2.89 14.59
C LEU A 194 -15.68 2.61 13.56
N ASP A 195 -16.23 3.66 12.96
CA ASP A 195 -17.42 3.58 12.10
C ASP A 195 -17.27 4.27 10.74
N GLY A 196 -16.06 4.73 10.41
CA GLY A 196 -15.73 5.51 9.21
C GLY A 196 -15.82 7.02 9.41
N SER A 197 -16.60 7.50 10.39
CA SER A 197 -16.74 8.93 10.72
C SER A 197 -15.74 9.42 11.79
N ASN A 198 -15.00 8.51 12.40
CA ASN A 198 -14.08 8.75 13.52
C ASN A 198 -12.75 7.96 13.40
N GLY A 199 -12.53 7.32 12.25
CA GLY A 199 -11.46 6.36 11.99
C GLY A 199 -11.98 5.11 11.26
N SER A 200 -11.05 4.22 10.92
CA SER A 200 -11.25 3.07 10.03
C SER A 200 -10.25 1.96 10.33
N SER A 201 -10.59 0.70 10.04
CA SER A 201 -9.64 -0.42 10.03
C SER A 201 -9.43 -1.02 8.64
N MET A 202 -8.22 -1.51 8.42
CA MET A 202 -7.66 -1.91 7.13
C MET A 202 -7.01 -3.28 7.29
N VAL A 203 -7.69 -4.31 6.79
CA VAL A 203 -7.27 -5.70 6.92
C VAL A 203 -6.27 -6.05 5.81
N GLY A 204 -5.28 -6.91 6.09
CA GLY A 204 -4.43 -7.50 5.05
C GLY A 204 -5.21 -8.35 4.02
N GLU A 205 -4.50 -8.93 3.05
CA GLU A 205 -5.13 -9.74 1.99
C GLU A 205 -5.15 -11.24 2.34
N PHE A 206 -4.01 -11.81 2.78
CA PHE A 206 -3.88 -13.24 3.09
C PHE A 206 -3.35 -13.53 4.50
N ALA A 207 -3.62 -14.75 4.97
CA ALA A 207 -3.02 -15.29 6.19
C ALA A 207 -1.48 -15.25 6.15
N ASP A 208 -0.86 -14.91 7.28
CA ASP A 208 0.58 -14.73 7.48
C ASP A 208 1.27 -13.62 6.66
N ASP A 209 0.54 -12.81 5.86
CA ASP A 209 1.10 -11.60 5.19
C ASP A 209 1.60 -10.54 6.21
N ARG A 210 0.94 -10.46 7.38
CA ARG A 210 1.18 -9.50 8.46
C ARG A 210 1.18 -8.03 8.00
N ALA A 211 0.05 -7.59 7.45
CA ALA A 211 -0.16 -6.20 7.08
C ALA A 211 -0.08 -5.26 8.31
N GLY A 212 0.69 -4.18 8.17
CA GLY A 212 1.02 -3.26 9.27
C GLY A 212 2.38 -3.52 9.94
N TYR A 213 3.31 -4.21 9.28
CA TYR A 213 4.67 -4.43 9.80
C TYR A 213 5.44 -3.14 10.01
N VAL A 214 5.36 -2.23 9.04
CA VAL A 214 5.66 -0.81 9.19
C VAL A 214 4.43 -0.02 8.73
N VAL A 215 4.23 1.14 9.34
CA VAL A 215 3.29 2.17 8.89
C VAL A 215 4.00 3.53 8.91
N ALA A 216 3.65 4.43 8.00
CA ALA A 216 4.19 5.79 7.93
C ALA A 216 3.24 6.72 7.16
N GLY A 217 3.12 7.98 7.55
CA GLY A 217 2.60 9.02 6.65
C GLY A 217 3.52 9.20 5.44
N ALA A 218 2.93 9.46 4.27
CA ALA A 218 3.65 9.74 3.02
C ALA A 218 3.74 11.25 2.73
N GLY A 219 2.78 12.03 3.23
CA GLY A 219 2.54 13.41 2.80
C GLY A 219 1.51 13.44 1.66
N ASP A 220 1.29 14.59 1.05
CA ASP A 220 0.37 14.72 -0.09
C ASP A 220 1.10 14.29 -1.38
N VAL A 221 1.00 13.01 -1.73
CA VAL A 221 1.73 12.44 -2.88
C VAL A 221 0.94 12.53 -4.20
N ASN A 222 -0.29 13.05 -4.15
CA ASN A 222 -1.19 13.20 -5.30
C ASN A 222 -1.56 14.67 -5.63
N ALA A 223 -1.30 15.59 -4.70
CA ALA A 223 -1.58 17.03 -4.68
C ALA A 223 -3.07 17.46 -4.66
N ASP A 224 -3.94 16.70 -4.00
CA ASP A 224 -5.33 17.12 -3.74
C ASP A 224 -5.55 17.88 -2.41
N GLY A 225 -4.47 18.08 -1.64
CA GLY A 225 -4.46 18.82 -0.38
C GLY A 225 -5.00 18.02 0.80
N ILE A 226 -4.68 16.72 0.83
CA ILE A 226 -4.97 15.75 1.88
C ILE A 226 -3.70 14.90 2.05
N ASP A 227 -3.34 14.48 3.26
CA ASP A 227 -2.18 13.60 3.45
C ASP A 227 -2.50 12.15 3.05
N ASP A 228 -1.54 11.49 2.40
CA ASP A 228 -1.57 10.07 2.04
C ASP A 228 -0.67 9.25 2.99
N PHE A 229 -0.85 7.93 3.08
CA PHE A 229 -0.07 7.08 4.00
C PHE A 229 0.27 5.68 3.49
N LEU A 230 1.23 5.05 4.17
CA LEU A 230 1.84 3.77 3.79
C LEU A 230 1.64 2.70 4.87
N ILE A 231 1.38 1.47 4.42
CA ILE A 231 1.32 0.23 5.22
C ILE A 231 2.17 -0.83 4.52
N SER A 232 2.90 -1.69 5.25
CA SER A 232 3.62 -2.82 4.65
C SER A 232 3.24 -4.20 5.18
N ALA A 233 3.46 -5.19 4.32
CA ALA A 233 3.33 -6.63 4.55
C ALA A 233 4.57 -7.34 3.94
N PRO A 234 5.77 -7.22 4.53
CA PRO A 234 7.01 -7.75 3.94
C PRO A 234 7.12 -9.28 4.01
N GLU A 235 6.27 -9.95 4.79
CA GLU A 235 6.15 -11.42 4.77
C GLU A 235 5.22 -11.92 3.65
N ALA A 236 4.46 -11.04 3.00
CA ALA A 236 3.55 -11.38 1.92
C ALA A 236 4.25 -12.06 0.72
N ALA A 237 3.48 -12.88 0.01
CA ALA A 237 3.96 -13.68 -1.12
C ALA A 237 3.23 -13.40 -2.45
N PRO A 238 3.22 -12.14 -2.96
CA PRO A 238 2.56 -11.78 -4.20
C PRO A 238 2.96 -12.68 -5.38
N GLY A 239 1.97 -13.09 -6.18
CA GLY A 239 2.15 -14.03 -7.29
C GLY A 239 2.74 -15.40 -6.88
N GLY A 240 2.75 -15.75 -5.60
CA GLY A 240 3.36 -16.94 -5.02
C GLY A 240 4.86 -16.82 -4.72
N GLN A 241 5.43 -15.61 -4.70
CA GLN A 241 6.86 -15.38 -4.44
C GLN A 241 7.13 -15.21 -2.94
N LEU A 242 7.56 -16.29 -2.28
CA LEU A 242 7.69 -16.36 -0.82
C LEU A 242 8.48 -15.18 -0.23
N THR A 243 7.84 -14.43 0.67
CA THR A 243 8.40 -13.25 1.36
C THR A 243 9.12 -12.27 0.42
N SER A 244 8.59 -12.08 -0.79
CA SER A 244 8.99 -10.97 -1.66
C SER A 244 8.55 -9.64 -1.07
N GLY A 245 7.44 -9.65 -0.32
CA GLY A 245 6.92 -8.51 0.41
C GLY A 245 6.03 -7.62 -0.44
N ARG A 246 5.28 -6.76 0.25
CA ARG A 246 4.29 -5.85 -0.33
C ARG A 246 4.21 -4.58 0.48
N SER A 247 4.02 -3.46 -0.20
CA SER A 247 3.66 -2.17 0.40
C SER A 247 2.35 -1.68 -0.21
N TYR A 248 1.58 -0.92 0.56
CA TYR A 248 0.33 -0.30 0.16
C TYR A 248 0.48 1.20 0.38
N LEU A 249 0.24 1.99 -0.66
CA LEU A 249 0.01 3.44 -0.55
C LEU A 249 -1.51 3.64 -0.54
N VAL A 250 -2.03 4.25 0.51
CA VAL A 250 -3.46 4.54 0.70
C VAL A 250 -3.65 6.04 0.57
N LEU A 251 -4.56 6.45 -0.34
CA LEU A 251 -4.87 7.86 -0.54
C LEU A 251 -5.81 8.40 0.54
N GLY A 252 -5.52 9.60 1.01
CA GLY A 252 -6.40 10.42 1.82
C GLY A 252 -7.69 10.79 1.08
N ARG A 253 -8.77 11.13 1.79
CA ARG A 253 -10.08 11.42 1.18
C ARG A 253 -11.06 12.15 2.10
N ARG A 254 -11.68 13.21 1.57
CA ARG A 254 -12.59 14.13 2.31
C ARG A 254 -13.93 13.53 2.74
N GLU A 255 -14.33 12.42 2.13
CA GLU A 255 -15.46 11.60 2.58
C GLU A 255 -15.10 10.61 3.70
N GLY A 256 -13.82 10.48 4.04
CA GLY A 256 -13.30 9.47 4.96
C GLY A 256 -13.26 8.06 4.37
N PHE A 257 -12.78 7.13 5.19
CA PHE A 257 -12.67 5.70 4.85
C PHE A 257 -13.90 4.91 5.35
N PRO A 258 -14.24 3.77 4.73
CA PRO A 258 -15.22 2.83 5.31
C PRO A 258 -14.79 2.33 6.69
N ALA A 259 -15.74 1.98 7.56
CA ALA A 259 -15.46 1.49 8.93
C ALA A 259 -14.43 0.35 8.99
N GLN A 260 -14.54 -0.63 8.08
CA GLN A 260 -13.55 -1.68 7.84
C GLN A 260 -13.53 -2.02 6.35
N TRP A 261 -12.35 -2.26 5.78
CA TRP A 261 -12.14 -2.66 4.38
C TRP A 261 -10.82 -3.46 4.21
N LEU A 262 -10.61 -4.09 3.04
CA LEU A 262 -9.40 -4.87 2.76
C LEU A 262 -8.37 -4.03 1.98
N LEU A 263 -7.08 -4.14 2.32
CA LEU A 263 -6.00 -3.48 1.58
C LEU A 263 -5.84 -4.02 0.15
N GLY A 264 -6.35 -5.23 -0.14
CA GLY A 264 -6.46 -5.79 -1.48
C GLY A 264 -7.63 -5.22 -2.32
N ASP A 265 -8.52 -4.42 -1.75
CA ASP A 265 -9.60 -3.72 -2.46
C ASP A 265 -9.17 -2.31 -2.98
N LEU A 266 -7.88 -1.96 -2.87
CA LEU A 266 -7.35 -0.69 -3.40
C LEU A 266 -7.46 -0.61 -4.93
N ASP A 267 -7.83 0.58 -5.41
CA ASP A 267 -7.88 0.94 -6.83
C ASP A 267 -7.17 2.28 -7.10
N PRO A 268 -6.88 2.65 -8.37
CA PRO A 268 -6.22 3.92 -8.71
C PRO A 268 -6.98 5.21 -8.37
N THR A 269 -8.07 5.15 -7.61
CA THR A 269 -8.77 6.30 -7.00
C THR A 269 -8.69 6.31 -5.46
N THR A 270 -8.07 5.29 -4.87
CA THR A 270 -8.04 5.03 -3.42
C THR A 270 -6.67 4.61 -2.90
N GLY A 271 -5.73 4.22 -3.78
CA GLY A 271 -4.36 3.86 -3.44
C GLY A 271 -3.66 3.05 -4.53
N TRP A 272 -2.52 2.43 -4.18
CA TRP A 272 -1.80 1.48 -5.03
C TRP A 272 -1.15 0.38 -4.20
N ILE A 273 -1.13 -0.82 -4.77
CA ILE A 273 -0.35 -1.95 -4.26
C ILE A 273 1.04 -1.92 -4.94
N MET A 274 2.08 -2.24 -4.17
CA MET A 274 3.48 -2.19 -4.59
C MET A 274 4.18 -3.49 -4.15
N ASP A 275 4.29 -4.43 -5.08
CA ASP A 275 4.85 -5.78 -4.84
C ASP A 275 6.38 -5.80 -4.93
N GLY A 276 7.00 -6.66 -4.11
CA GLY A 276 8.43 -6.96 -4.18
C GLY A 276 8.79 -7.85 -5.38
N GLU A 277 9.95 -7.59 -5.99
CA GLU A 277 10.34 -8.18 -7.27
C GLU A 277 10.63 -9.70 -7.19
N ASN A 278 11.39 -10.16 -6.19
CA ASN A 278 11.90 -11.53 -6.10
C ASN A 278 11.62 -12.18 -4.72
N GLU A 279 11.67 -13.51 -4.67
CA GLU A 279 11.54 -14.28 -3.42
C GLU A 279 12.59 -13.85 -2.39
N PHE A 280 12.17 -13.65 -1.14
CA PHE A 280 12.99 -13.21 -0.02
C PHE A 280 13.55 -11.78 -0.08
N ASP A 281 13.07 -10.88 -0.95
CA ASP A 281 13.49 -9.47 -1.00
C ASP A 281 13.03 -8.64 0.22
N PHE A 282 11.87 -9.00 0.80
CA PHE A 282 11.16 -8.28 1.88
C PHE A 282 10.91 -6.80 1.56
N ALA A 283 10.28 -6.49 0.42
CA ALA A 283 9.81 -5.14 0.12
C ALA A 283 8.79 -4.66 1.16
N GLY A 284 9.00 -3.45 1.70
CA GLY A 284 8.21 -2.90 2.79
C GLY A 284 8.78 -3.16 4.20
N ASP A 285 10.00 -3.71 4.32
CA ASP A 285 10.69 -3.85 5.61
C ASP A 285 11.08 -2.48 6.23
N GLY A 286 11.03 -1.42 5.44
CA GLY A 286 11.01 -0.03 5.89
C GLY A 286 10.15 0.83 4.96
N LEU A 287 9.52 1.87 5.52
CA LEU A 287 8.69 2.86 4.82
C LEU A 287 8.99 4.24 5.40
N ALA A 288 8.91 5.29 4.58
CA ALA A 288 8.86 6.68 5.01
C ALA A 288 8.32 7.58 3.89
N GLY A 289 7.58 8.63 4.23
CA GLY A 289 7.52 9.83 3.37
C GLY A 289 8.92 10.45 3.26
N ALA A 290 9.28 10.87 2.06
CA ALA A 290 10.53 11.59 1.78
C ALA A 290 10.32 13.12 1.75
N GLY A 291 9.08 13.56 1.54
CA GLY A 291 8.74 14.91 1.15
C GLY A 291 9.06 15.19 -0.32
N ASP A 292 8.75 16.38 -0.82
CA ASP A 292 9.22 16.86 -2.13
C ASP A 292 10.78 16.89 -2.20
N VAL A 293 11.41 15.83 -2.75
CA VAL A 293 12.88 15.75 -2.87
C VAL A 293 13.42 16.12 -4.25
N ASP A 294 12.57 16.47 -5.22
CA ASP A 294 13.02 16.91 -6.55
C ASP A 294 12.64 18.36 -6.93
N GLY A 295 11.76 18.99 -6.15
CA GLY A 295 11.35 20.38 -6.27
C GLY A 295 10.14 20.61 -7.19
N ASP A 296 9.42 19.56 -7.58
CA ASP A 296 8.16 19.69 -8.31
C ASP A 296 7.04 20.23 -7.40
N GLY A 297 7.08 19.97 -6.09
CA GLY A 297 6.10 20.44 -5.09
C GLY A 297 4.91 19.49 -4.88
N VAL A 298 5.20 18.20 -4.78
CA VAL A 298 4.34 17.08 -4.34
C VAL A 298 5.25 16.13 -3.55
N ASP A 299 4.73 15.44 -2.54
CA ASP A 299 5.60 14.62 -1.69
C ASP A 299 6.01 13.29 -2.35
N ASP A 300 7.29 12.93 -2.22
CA ASP A 300 7.84 11.64 -2.63
C ASP A 300 7.89 10.67 -1.44
N LEU A 301 8.11 9.37 -1.70
CA LEU A 301 8.16 8.32 -0.67
C LEU A 301 9.28 7.29 -0.87
N LEU A 302 9.66 6.63 0.22
CA LEU A 302 10.76 5.66 0.29
C LEU A 302 10.27 4.28 0.76
N ILE A 303 10.68 3.24 0.05
CA ILE A 303 10.41 1.83 0.39
C ILE A 303 11.74 1.08 0.51
N GLY A 304 11.92 0.37 1.62
CA GLY A 304 13.07 -0.52 1.86
C GLY A 304 12.74 -1.98 1.55
N ALA A 305 13.63 -2.65 0.81
CA ALA A 305 13.66 -4.10 0.65
C ALA A 305 14.99 -4.64 1.16
N ARG A 306 15.02 -5.12 2.42
CA ARG A 306 16.28 -5.42 3.16
C ARG A 306 17.20 -6.46 2.51
N HIS A 307 16.67 -7.27 1.61
CA HIS A 307 17.38 -8.40 1.01
C HIS A 307 17.38 -8.37 -0.52
N ALA A 308 16.80 -7.36 -1.16
CA ALA A 308 16.82 -7.21 -2.61
C ALA A 308 18.24 -7.31 -3.18
N GLU A 309 18.40 -8.07 -4.26
CA GLU A 309 19.68 -8.28 -4.92
C GLU A 309 20.00 -7.13 -5.88
N ASN A 310 21.24 -6.63 -5.84
CA ASN A 310 21.68 -5.56 -6.72
C ASN A 310 23.00 -5.92 -7.42
N LEU A 311 23.06 -5.67 -8.73
CA LEU A 311 24.28 -5.77 -9.56
C LEU A 311 25.18 -6.99 -9.27
N SER A 312 24.59 -8.19 -9.31
CA SER A 312 25.23 -9.51 -9.09
C SER A 312 25.71 -9.81 -7.67
N GLN A 313 25.17 -9.12 -6.65
CA GLN A 313 25.41 -9.42 -5.24
C GLN A 313 24.11 -9.82 -4.51
N VAL A 314 24.18 -10.98 -3.85
CA VAL A 314 23.08 -11.60 -3.09
C VAL A 314 22.86 -10.84 -1.78
N ARG A 315 21.61 -10.42 -1.51
CA ARG A 315 21.18 -9.75 -0.27
C ARG A 315 21.97 -8.47 0.09
N THR A 316 22.14 -7.58 -0.88
CA THR A 316 22.65 -6.22 -0.62
C THR A 316 21.61 -5.31 0.04
N GLY A 317 20.33 -5.55 -0.24
CA GLY A 317 19.24 -4.64 0.06
C GLY A 317 19.14 -3.50 -0.96
N THR A 318 17.92 -3.01 -1.15
CA THR A 318 17.59 -1.87 -2.02
C THR A 318 16.66 -0.90 -1.30
N GLY A 319 16.87 0.39 -1.48
CA GLY A 319 15.89 1.43 -1.17
C GLY A 319 15.37 2.04 -2.46
N TYR A 320 14.05 2.08 -2.62
CA TYR A 320 13.36 2.67 -3.76
C TYR A 320 12.83 4.05 -3.37
N LEU A 321 13.11 5.06 -4.19
CA LEU A 321 12.42 6.36 -4.15
C LEU A 321 11.29 6.32 -5.19
N VAL A 322 10.06 6.52 -4.75
CA VAL A 322 8.87 6.63 -5.60
C VAL A 322 8.39 8.07 -5.56
N ARG A 323 7.95 8.60 -6.70
CA ARG A 323 7.63 10.02 -6.83
C ARG A 323 6.14 10.34 -6.85
N GLY A 324 5.76 11.37 -6.11
CA GLY A 324 4.42 11.96 -6.13
C GLY A 324 4.12 12.66 -7.46
N ARG A 325 2.83 12.93 -7.74
CA ARG A 325 2.37 13.62 -8.98
C ARG A 325 1.04 14.35 -8.81
N ARG A 326 1.03 15.65 -9.17
CA ARG A 326 -0.09 16.61 -9.00
C ARG A 326 -1.48 16.30 -9.54
N ASP A 327 -1.60 15.31 -10.42
CA ASP A 327 -2.85 15.05 -11.14
C ASP A 327 -2.77 13.62 -11.66
N ARG A 328 -3.54 12.71 -11.06
CA ARG A 328 -3.87 11.36 -11.55
C ARG A 328 -2.70 10.58 -12.14
N ILE A 329 -2.16 9.61 -11.39
CA ILE A 329 -1.25 8.60 -11.95
C ILE A 329 -2.01 7.74 -12.99
N HIS A 330 -1.98 8.24 -14.23
CA HIS A 330 -2.50 7.70 -15.47
C HIS A 330 -4.01 7.39 -15.54
N ARG A 331 -4.67 7.99 -16.53
CA ARG A 331 -6.06 7.71 -16.90
C ARG A 331 -6.20 6.56 -17.91
N ASP A 332 -5.17 5.72 -18.04
CA ASP A 332 -5.12 4.56 -18.94
C ASP A 332 -5.51 3.24 -18.27
N GLY A 333 -5.46 3.17 -16.92
CA GLY A 333 -5.79 1.96 -16.16
C GLY A 333 -4.61 1.02 -15.97
N SER A 334 -3.36 1.51 -15.94
CA SER A 334 -2.23 0.71 -15.43
C SER A 334 -2.43 0.42 -13.92
N GLU A 335 -2.97 -0.76 -13.62
CA GLU A 335 -3.01 -1.33 -12.27
C GLU A 335 -1.59 -1.43 -11.68
N ASP A 336 -1.48 -1.16 -10.37
CA ASP A 336 -0.28 -1.17 -9.51
C ASP A 336 0.87 -0.19 -9.86
N LEU A 337 1.35 0.53 -8.84
CA LEU A 337 2.49 1.47 -8.94
C LEU A 337 3.81 0.68 -8.81
N ASN A 338 4.04 -0.22 -9.76
CA ASN A 338 5.21 -1.09 -9.77
C ASN A 338 6.52 -0.29 -9.84
N LEU A 339 7.44 -0.64 -8.93
CA LEU A 339 8.76 -0.02 -8.73
C LEU A 339 9.71 -0.21 -9.94
N ASP A 340 9.39 -1.13 -10.86
CA ASP A 340 10.00 -1.31 -12.21
C ASP A 340 10.28 0.02 -12.95
N ARG A 341 9.49 1.08 -12.71
CA ARG A 341 9.67 2.38 -13.38
C ARG A 341 11.00 3.08 -13.06
N PHE A 342 11.76 2.65 -12.03
CA PHE A 342 12.97 3.34 -11.57
C PHE A 342 14.32 2.74 -12.01
N HIS A 343 14.39 1.52 -12.54
CA HIS A 343 15.66 1.02 -13.10
C HIS A 343 15.48 -0.01 -14.24
N PRO A 344 16.28 0.07 -15.33
CA PRO A 344 16.10 -0.83 -16.47
C PRO A 344 16.61 -2.25 -16.19
N ARG A 345 15.66 -3.21 -16.14
CA ARG A 345 15.75 -4.70 -16.16
C ARG A 345 15.61 -5.38 -14.77
N LEU A 346 14.80 -6.45 -14.59
CA LEU A 346 13.79 -7.07 -15.50
C LEU A 346 12.96 -8.22 -14.82
N SER A 347 12.03 -7.97 -13.88
CA SER A 347 11.16 -9.06 -13.34
C SER A 347 9.71 -8.62 -13.07
N VAL A 348 8.73 -9.42 -13.50
CA VAL A 348 7.30 -9.12 -13.37
C VAL A 348 6.50 -10.39 -13.09
N ARG A 349 5.67 -10.39 -12.03
CA ARG A 349 4.40 -11.12 -11.98
C ARG A 349 3.29 -10.06 -12.01
N ARG A 350 2.27 -10.09 -12.89
CA ARG A 350 1.69 -11.18 -13.72
C ARG A 350 1.22 -12.36 -12.88
N SER A 351 0.01 -12.24 -12.35
CA SER A 351 -0.91 -13.37 -12.19
C SER A 351 -0.95 -14.16 -13.51
N PHE A 352 -0.62 -15.45 -13.46
CA PHE A 352 -0.35 -16.25 -14.66
C PHE A 352 -1.50 -17.19 -15.00
N ILE A 353 -2.26 -16.86 -16.03
CA ILE A 353 -3.04 -17.85 -16.81
C ILE A 353 -2.43 -17.95 -18.21
N GLY A 354 -1.50 -18.89 -18.38
CA GLY A 354 -0.81 -19.17 -19.65
C GLY A 354 0.46 -18.34 -19.86
N SER A 355 1.54 -19.00 -20.30
CA SER A 355 2.83 -18.36 -20.53
C SER A 355 2.79 -17.33 -21.67
N ALA A 356 3.50 -16.21 -21.49
CA ALA A 356 3.62 -15.14 -22.48
C ALA A 356 5.11 -14.84 -22.78
N VAL A 357 5.41 -14.33 -23.98
CA VAL A 357 6.77 -14.29 -24.54
C VAL A 357 7.22 -12.83 -24.78
N ARG A 358 8.46 -12.46 -24.41
CA ARG A 358 9.00 -11.08 -24.50
C ARG A 358 9.66 -10.77 -25.85
N TRP A 359 9.17 -9.77 -26.59
CA TRP A 359 9.76 -9.26 -27.85
C TRP A 359 10.97 -8.36 -27.60
N ASP A 360 12.05 -8.56 -28.36
CA ASP A 360 13.17 -7.62 -28.41
C ASP A 360 13.98 -7.74 -29.73
N ASN A 361 14.25 -6.61 -30.39
CA ASN A 361 15.19 -6.42 -31.52
C ASN A 361 15.08 -4.96 -31.99
N GLY A 362 15.78 -4.04 -31.29
CA GLY A 362 15.56 -2.60 -31.43
C GLY A 362 16.27 -1.90 -32.59
N ALA A 363 15.58 -0.89 -33.14
CA ALA A 363 16.15 0.36 -33.64
C ALA A 363 15.04 1.44 -33.63
N ASP A 364 15.32 2.63 -33.09
CA ASP A 364 14.29 3.59 -32.67
C ASP A 364 13.40 4.18 -33.76
N CYS A 365 12.11 4.35 -33.43
CA CYS A 365 11.45 5.64 -33.62
C CYS A 365 10.42 5.85 -32.50
N ARG A 366 10.56 6.92 -31.71
CA ARG A 366 9.67 7.20 -30.58
C ARG A 366 8.29 7.68 -31.03
N CYS A 367 7.27 6.97 -30.61
CA CYS A 367 6.21 7.55 -29.79
C CYS A 367 6.19 6.75 -28.48
N ASP A 368 5.87 7.41 -27.37
CA ASP A 368 5.75 6.74 -26.07
C ASP A 368 4.47 5.87 -26.01
N ASP A 369 4.36 4.99 -25.01
CA ASP A 369 3.21 4.11 -24.71
C ASP A 369 2.85 3.01 -25.76
N ALA A 370 3.56 1.86 -25.75
CA ALA A 370 3.15 0.66 -26.51
C ALA A 370 3.70 -0.71 -26.02
N PRO A 371 3.22 -1.28 -24.90
CA PRO A 371 2.98 -2.73 -24.79
C PRO A 371 1.69 -3.12 -25.56
N PHE A 372 1.26 -4.39 -25.45
CA PHE A 372 -0.03 -4.84 -25.99
C PHE A 372 -1.18 -4.48 -25.04
N ASP A 373 -1.78 -3.31 -25.21
CA ASP A 373 -3.02 -2.97 -24.51
C ASP A 373 -4.23 -3.62 -25.18
N PHE A 374 -4.95 -4.45 -24.43
CA PHE A 374 -6.34 -4.75 -24.72
C PHE A 374 -7.20 -3.53 -24.36
N ASN A 375 -7.13 -2.48 -25.17
CA ASN A 375 -7.86 -1.24 -24.92
C ASN A 375 -9.34 -1.40 -25.35
N LEU A 376 -10.12 -2.08 -24.51
CA LEU A 376 -11.47 -2.60 -24.79
C LEU A 376 -12.58 -1.54 -24.95
N PHE A 377 -12.24 -0.25 -25.07
CA PHE A 377 -13.20 0.84 -24.85
C PHE A 377 -13.28 1.88 -25.96
N GLN A 378 -14.52 2.22 -26.33
CA GLN A 378 -14.89 3.55 -26.77
C GLN A 378 -16.03 4.08 -25.88
N THR A 379 -16.21 5.40 -25.84
CA THR A 379 -17.21 6.11 -25.01
C THR A 379 -18.68 5.76 -25.32
N SER A 380 -18.93 4.88 -26.28
CA SER A 380 -20.24 4.32 -26.64
C SER A 380 -20.62 3.02 -25.92
N GLY A 381 -19.73 2.46 -25.07
CA GLY A 381 -19.96 1.15 -24.44
C GLY A 381 -19.89 0.00 -25.45
N GLN A 382 -18.83 -0.02 -26.26
CA GLN A 382 -18.54 -1.07 -27.24
C GLN A 382 -17.11 -1.56 -27.09
N LEU A 383 -16.95 -2.89 -27.11
CA LEU A 383 -15.65 -3.53 -27.29
C LEU A 383 -15.08 -3.19 -28.66
N ALA A 384 -13.88 -2.63 -28.68
CA ALA A 384 -13.06 -2.42 -29.86
C ALA A 384 -11.65 -2.96 -29.61
N PHE A 385 -10.90 -3.21 -30.69
CA PHE A 385 -9.50 -3.56 -30.64
C PHE A 385 -8.77 -2.64 -31.63
N PHE A 386 -7.69 -1.99 -31.19
CA PHE A 386 -6.91 -1.06 -32.01
C PHE A 386 -5.55 -1.68 -32.38
N TRP A 387 -4.96 -1.22 -33.49
CA TRP A 387 -3.59 -1.57 -33.86
C TRP A 387 -2.90 -0.39 -34.57
N PRO A 388 -1.73 0.07 -34.12
CA PRO A 388 -1.02 1.17 -34.77
C PRO A 388 -0.28 0.73 -36.04
N ASN A 389 -0.49 1.48 -37.12
CA ASN A 389 0.11 1.35 -38.45
C ASN A 389 -0.27 0.10 -39.29
N GLY A 390 -0.38 0.32 -40.61
CA GLY A 390 -1.02 -0.62 -41.53
C GLY A 390 -0.14 -1.79 -41.98
N GLY A 391 -0.59 -3.02 -41.69
CA GLY A 391 -0.09 -4.28 -42.23
C GLY A 391 -1.17 -5.36 -42.15
N SER A 392 -1.42 -6.08 -43.25
CA SER A 392 -2.69 -6.82 -43.47
C SER A 392 -2.83 -8.20 -42.78
N GLY A 393 -4.03 -8.53 -42.27
CA GLY A 393 -4.60 -9.91 -42.20
C GLY A 393 -4.83 -10.57 -40.81
N GLY A 394 -5.30 -11.83 -40.77
CA GLY A 394 -5.48 -12.62 -39.51
C GLY A 394 -5.95 -14.09 -39.61
N GLY A 395 -7.04 -14.68 -39.04
CA GLY A 395 -7.91 -14.41 -37.84
C GLY A 395 -9.48 -14.36 -37.64
N VAL A 396 -10.33 -15.18 -38.29
CA VAL A 396 -11.82 -15.30 -38.25
C VAL A 396 -12.70 -14.04 -38.06
N VAL A 397 -13.30 -13.58 -39.17
CA VAL A 397 -14.47 -12.68 -39.24
C VAL A 397 -15.64 -13.41 -39.91
N ASN A 398 -16.87 -13.18 -39.43
CA ASN A 398 -18.09 -13.56 -40.14
C ASN A 398 -18.92 -12.30 -40.43
N GLY A 399 -19.26 -12.02 -41.69
CA GLY A 399 -20.15 -10.91 -42.07
C GLY A 399 -19.70 -9.50 -41.67
N GLY A 400 -18.43 -9.29 -41.32
CA GLY A 400 -17.90 -8.02 -40.78
C GLY A 400 -17.87 -7.94 -39.25
N GLN A 401 -18.27 -9.00 -38.54
CA GLN A 401 -18.30 -9.07 -37.08
C GLN A 401 -17.26 -10.07 -36.54
N PHE A 402 -16.76 -9.82 -35.33
CA PHE A 402 -15.92 -10.77 -34.58
C PHE A 402 -16.76 -11.99 -34.17
N ALA A 403 -16.28 -13.19 -34.45
CA ALA A 403 -16.95 -14.42 -34.05
C ALA A 403 -16.68 -14.76 -32.57
N VAL A 404 -17.72 -15.14 -31.83
CA VAL A 404 -17.60 -15.78 -30.51
C VAL A 404 -17.31 -17.26 -30.74
N LEU A 405 -16.03 -17.63 -30.70
CA LEU A 405 -15.56 -18.97 -31.04
C LEU A 405 -16.04 -20.01 -30.02
N GLN A 406 -16.37 -21.18 -30.54
CA GLN A 406 -16.92 -22.32 -29.80
C GLN A 406 -15.94 -23.49 -29.76
N PRO A 407 -16.07 -24.42 -28.80
CA PRO A 407 -15.34 -25.69 -28.81
C PRO A 407 -15.40 -26.40 -30.16
N GLY A 408 -14.24 -26.62 -30.77
CA GLY A 408 -14.06 -27.18 -32.12
C GLY A 408 -13.62 -26.16 -33.19
N ASP A 409 -13.76 -24.85 -32.96
CA ASP A 409 -13.28 -23.83 -33.89
C ASP A 409 -11.75 -23.80 -33.98
N VAL A 410 -11.22 -23.36 -35.12
CA VAL A 410 -9.78 -23.40 -35.42
C VAL A 410 -9.22 -21.99 -35.66
N VAL A 411 -8.28 -21.57 -34.81
CA VAL A 411 -7.53 -20.32 -34.97
C VAL A 411 -6.17 -20.63 -35.57
N GLY A 412 -5.90 -20.14 -36.79
CA GLY A 412 -4.69 -20.50 -37.51
C GLY A 412 -4.38 -19.61 -38.71
N PRO A 413 -3.44 -20.02 -39.59
CA PRO A 413 -2.99 -19.24 -40.75
C PRO A 413 -4.07 -18.91 -41.80
N THR A 414 -5.22 -19.59 -41.77
CA THR A 414 -6.31 -19.50 -42.77
C THR A 414 -7.54 -18.74 -42.28
N SER A 415 -7.46 -18.16 -41.10
CA SER A 415 -8.49 -17.33 -40.48
C SER A 415 -8.43 -15.88 -41.12
N ASN A 416 -9.35 -14.91 -40.84
CA ASN A 416 -9.20 -13.45 -41.14
C ASN A 416 -9.41 -12.46 -39.92
N PHE A 417 -8.40 -11.82 -39.29
CA PHE A 417 -8.50 -10.82 -38.17
C PHE A 417 -8.63 -9.45 -38.86
N ALA A 418 -9.58 -8.62 -38.46
CA ALA A 418 -9.91 -7.38 -39.17
C ALA A 418 -8.79 -6.31 -39.08
N THR A 419 -8.42 -5.71 -40.21
CA THR A 419 -7.32 -4.71 -40.32
C THR A 419 -7.51 -3.68 -41.46
N ASP A 420 -8.68 -3.02 -41.57
CA ASP A 420 -8.76 -1.65 -42.14
C ASP A 420 -9.98 -0.86 -41.60
N GLN A 421 -10.02 0.46 -41.86
CA GLN A 421 -11.02 1.40 -41.34
C GLN A 421 -12.06 1.88 -42.38
N THR A 422 -12.58 1.01 -43.25
CA THR A 422 -13.53 1.43 -44.31
C THR A 422 -15.01 1.06 -44.11
N SER A 423 -15.40 0.35 -43.04
CA SER A 423 -16.82 0.13 -42.70
C SER A 423 -17.10 0.08 -41.19
N ALA A 424 -18.05 0.88 -40.72
CA ALA A 424 -18.51 0.85 -39.33
C ALA A 424 -19.34 -0.42 -39.03
N ALA A 425 -18.77 -1.37 -38.28
CA ALA A 425 -19.40 -2.67 -38.00
C ALA A 425 -19.04 -3.27 -36.61
N THR A 426 -18.83 -2.47 -35.57
CA THR A 426 -18.66 -2.97 -34.19
C THR A 426 -19.98 -3.49 -33.60
N ALA A 427 -20.32 -4.74 -33.88
CA ALA A 427 -21.40 -5.45 -33.19
C ALA A 427 -21.11 -6.95 -33.02
N ASN A 428 -21.33 -7.58 -31.87
CA ASN A 428 -21.51 -7.02 -30.51
C ASN A 428 -21.20 -8.12 -29.47
N TRP A 429 -20.07 -8.04 -28.77
CA TRP A 429 -19.90 -8.74 -27.48
C TRP A 429 -20.70 -7.95 -26.42
N ARG A 430 -22.03 -8.08 -26.43
CA ARG A 430 -22.93 -7.39 -25.49
C ARG A 430 -23.71 -8.37 -24.63
N GLY A 431 -23.46 -8.29 -23.33
CA GLY A 431 -24.33 -8.75 -22.25
C GLY A 431 -24.48 -10.27 -22.08
N GLY A 432 -23.78 -10.83 -21.09
CA GLY A 432 -24.01 -12.21 -20.62
C GLY A 432 -23.34 -13.29 -21.48
N VAL A 433 -22.44 -12.92 -22.40
CA VAL A 433 -21.74 -13.87 -23.28
C VAL A 433 -20.57 -14.50 -22.54
N ASP A 434 -20.51 -15.83 -22.53
CA ASP A 434 -19.34 -16.68 -22.27
C ASP A 434 -18.94 -17.35 -23.60
N GLY A 435 -17.65 -17.45 -23.88
CA GLY A 435 -17.13 -17.98 -25.15
C GLY A 435 -15.69 -17.53 -25.42
N HIS A 436 -15.20 -17.75 -26.64
CA HIS A 436 -13.78 -17.55 -26.94
C HIS A 436 -13.52 -16.49 -28.04
N LEU A 437 -12.36 -15.84 -27.96
CA LEU A 437 -11.84 -14.91 -28.95
C LEU A 437 -10.48 -15.39 -29.46
N GLY A 438 -10.34 -15.60 -30.76
CA GLY A 438 -9.07 -15.99 -31.38
C GLY A 438 -8.13 -14.81 -31.62
N PHE A 439 -6.82 -15.04 -31.57
CA PHE A 439 -5.78 -14.06 -31.91
C PHE A 439 -4.56 -14.70 -32.60
N ARG A 440 -3.77 -13.86 -33.31
CA ARG A 440 -2.38 -14.18 -33.67
C ARG A 440 -1.45 -13.20 -32.98
N PHE A 441 -0.26 -13.68 -32.71
CA PHE A 441 0.89 -12.88 -32.32
C PHE A 441 2.09 -13.39 -33.13
N VAL A 442 3.19 -12.65 -33.14
CA VAL A 442 4.46 -13.19 -33.62
C VAL A 442 5.24 -13.63 -32.38
N ASP A 443 6.00 -14.72 -32.45
CA ASP A 443 6.85 -15.22 -31.35
C ASP A 443 8.24 -14.56 -31.39
N PRO A 444 8.65 -13.89 -30.29
CA PRO A 444 9.95 -13.24 -30.16
C PRO A 444 11.16 -14.09 -30.52
N GLY A 445 11.23 -15.31 -29.97
CA GLY A 445 12.47 -16.09 -29.97
C GLY A 445 12.78 -16.71 -31.33
N SER A 446 11.82 -16.69 -32.24
CA SER A 446 11.89 -17.33 -33.56
C SER A 446 11.49 -16.43 -34.72
N GLY A 447 10.86 -15.29 -34.46
CA GLY A 447 10.25 -14.43 -35.49
C GLY A 447 8.99 -15.02 -36.15
N GLN A 448 8.48 -16.17 -35.68
CA GLN A 448 7.41 -16.91 -36.36
C GLN A 448 6.01 -16.51 -35.88
N THR A 449 5.03 -16.43 -36.79
CA THR A 449 3.63 -16.23 -36.40
C THR A 449 3.09 -17.42 -35.60
N ARG A 450 2.43 -17.12 -34.48
CA ARG A 450 1.75 -18.05 -33.58
C ARG A 450 0.27 -17.68 -33.47
N TYR A 451 -0.52 -18.62 -32.94
CA TYR A 451 -1.97 -18.51 -32.83
C TYR A 451 -2.41 -18.85 -31.40
N GLY A 452 -3.55 -18.31 -30.99
CA GLY A 452 -4.12 -18.52 -29.67
C GLY A 452 -5.61 -18.18 -29.60
N TYR A 453 -6.23 -18.48 -28.47
CA TYR A 453 -7.56 -18.01 -28.11
C TYR A 453 -7.62 -17.65 -26.63
N ALA A 454 -8.52 -16.73 -26.27
CA ALA A 454 -8.84 -16.39 -24.89
C ALA A 454 -10.31 -16.71 -24.60
N ARG A 455 -10.64 -17.24 -23.41
CA ARG A 455 -12.01 -17.37 -22.91
C ARG A 455 -12.42 -16.08 -22.22
N LEU A 456 -13.57 -15.53 -22.56
CA LEU A 456 -14.09 -14.25 -22.07
C LEU A 456 -15.51 -14.44 -21.53
N ARG A 457 -15.77 -13.95 -20.31
CA ARG A 457 -17.13 -13.79 -19.77
C ARG A 457 -17.48 -12.31 -19.68
N THR A 458 -18.68 -11.94 -20.11
CA THR A 458 -19.17 -10.55 -20.13
C THR A 458 -20.44 -10.38 -19.32
N THR A 459 -20.55 -9.32 -18.53
CA THR A 459 -21.73 -9.10 -17.66
C THR A 459 -22.90 -8.45 -18.41
N ALA A 460 -24.13 -8.85 -18.10
CA ALA A 460 -25.35 -8.29 -18.68
C ALA A 460 -25.75 -6.94 -18.03
N PRO A 461 -26.36 -5.99 -18.77
CA PRO A 461 -26.76 -6.06 -20.18
C PRO A 461 -25.75 -5.44 -21.17
N THR A 462 -24.74 -4.70 -20.68
CA THR A 462 -23.83 -3.89 -21.50
C THR A 462 -22.68 -4.70 -22.10
N GLY A 463 -22.27 -5.78 -21.42
CA GLY A 463 -21.01 -6.49 -21.65
C GLY A 463 -19.96 -6.23 -20.56
N HIS A 464 -20.17 -5.28 -19.65
CA HIS A 464 -19.17 -4.83 -18.67
C HIS A 464 -19.56 -5.17 -17.22
N PRO A 465 -18.61 -5.62 -16.37
CA PRO A 465 -17.21 -5.91 -16.69
C PRO A 465 -17.04 -7.14 -17.59
N VAL A 466 -15.88 -7.20 -18.26
CA VAL A 466 -15.38 -8.39 -18.97
C VAL A 466 -14.36 -9.07 -18.07
N ARG A 467 -14.41 -10.39 -17.93
CA ARG A 467 -13.35 -11.20 -17.30
C ARG A 467 -12.71 -12.10 -18.35
N ILE A 468 -11.38 -12.08 -18.43
CA ILE A 468 -10.62 -13.08 -19.17
C ILE A 468 -10.44 -14.27 -18.23
N GLU A 469 -11.01 -15.43 -18.59
CA GLU A 469 -10.99 -16.61 -17.71
C GLU A 469 -9.86 -17.58 -18.05
N GLN A 470 -9.43 -17.62 -19.32
CA GLN A 470 -8.27 -18.41 -19.74
C GLN A 470 -7.63 -17.86 -21.01
N ILE A 471 -6.33 -18.14 -21.21
CA ILE A 471 -5.62 -17.90 -22.48
C ILE A 471 -4.88 -19.19 -22.88
N THR A 472 -5.05 -19.60 -24.14
CA THR A 472 -4.47 -20.81 -24.73
C THR A 472 -3.71 -20.44 -26.01
N ILE A 473 -2.42 -20.78 -26.10
CA ILE A 473 -1.56 -20.47 -27.26
C ILE A 473 -0.85 -21.71 -27.83
N ASN A 474 -0.50 -21.67 -29.12
CA ASN A 474 0.33 -22.70 -29.75
C ASN A 474 1.68 -22.14 -30.23
N LEU A 475 2.72 -22.40 -29.42
CA LEU A 475 4.11 -21.99 -29.67
C LEU A 475 4.81 -22.77 -30.80
N THR A 476 4.13 -23.69 -31.48
CA THR A 476 4.69 -24.36 -32.69
C THR A 476 4.39 -23.60 -33.99
N GLY A 477 3.50 -22.60 -33.97
CA GLY A 477 3.02 -21.92 -35.18
C GLY A 477 1.98 -22.72 -35.98
N MET A 478 1.66 -23.94 -35.55
CA MET A 478 0.45 -24.63 -36.02
C MET A 478 -0.81 -23.95 -35.44
N ALA A 479 -1.96 -24.23 -36.05
CA ALA A 479 -3.24 -23.75 -35.57
C ALA A 479 -3.58 -24.26 -34.15
N VAL A 480 -4.53 -23.59 -33.49
CA VAL A 480 -5.12 -23.98 -32.21
C VAL A 480 -6.56 -24.39 -32.44
N VAL A 481 -6.99 -25.50 -31.85
CA VAL A 481 -8.40 -25.87 -31.78
C VAL A 481 -8.93 -25.41 -30.43
N VAL A 482 -10.00 -24.61 -30.43
CA VAL A 482 -10.73 -24.18 -29.23
C VAL A 482 -11.31 -25.42 -28.55
N ARG A 483 -11.11 -25.56 -27.24
CA ARG A 483 -11.56 -26.73 -26.47
C ARG A 483 -12.82 -26.42 -25.68
N ALA A 484 -13.53 -27.48 -25.28
CA ALA A 484 -14.50 -27.40 -24.20
C ALA A 484 -13.74 -27.49 -22.87
N GLU A 485 -14.10 -26.61 -21.94
CA GLU A 485 -13.46 -26.37 -20.64
C GLU A 485 -14.55 -26.30 -19.55
#